data_AF-A0A962R2X6-F1
#
_entry.id   AF-A0A962R2X6-F1
#
_cell.length_a   1.000
_cell.length_b   1.000
_cell.length_c   1.000
_cell.angle_alpha   90.00
_cell.angle_beta   90.00
_cell.angle_gamma   90.00
#
_symmetry.space_group_name_H-M   'P 1'
#
loop_
_entity.id
_entity.type
_entity.pdbx_description
1 polymer ?
#
loop_
_entity_poly.entity_id
_entity_poly.type
_entity_poly.pdbx_seq_one_letter_code
_entity_poly.pdbx_strand_id
1 'polypeptide(L)' 'LAVMATAGLYDDSGKWLYATGLPAKSGVGGGIIAVSPGRFGIAVISPPLDPAGNSVRAQKAIADISNALGGNPYEVIPRQ' A
#
# COMPACT_ATOMS: atom_id res chain seq x y z
N LEU A 1 10.33 -0.70 8.05
CA LEU A 1 9.28 -1.35 7.23
C LEU A 1 8.28 -2.15 8.07
N ALA A 2 8.70 -2.98 9.04
CA ALA A 2 7.77 -3.77 9.87
C ALA A 2 6.64 -2.94 10.51
N VAL A 3 6.94 -1.79 11.13
CA VAL A 3 5.92 -0.91 11.73
C VAL A 3 4.95 -0.34 10.69
N MET A 4 5.43 0.02 9.49
CA MET A 4 4.58 0.46 8.39
C MET A 4 3.66 -0.67 7.89
N ALA A 5 4.12 -1.93 7.96
CA ALA A 5 3.30 -3.07 7.56
C ALA A 5 2.14 -3.34 8.53
N THR A 6 2.35 -3.12 9.84
CA THR A 6 1.36 -3.49 10.86
C THR A 6 0.53 -2.31 11.39
N ALA A 7 1.02 -1.07 11.27
CA ALA A 7 0.40 0.13 11.84
C ALA A 7 0.40 1.34 10.88
N GLY A 8 0.48 1.08 9.58
CA GLY A 8 0.63 2.09 8.53
C GLY A 8 -0.63 2.90 8.19
N LEU A 9 -1.76 2.21 8.07
CA LEU A 9 -3.02 2.67 7.49
C LEU A 9 -4.17 2.64 8.50
N TYR A 10 -3.89 3.06 9.74
CA TYR A 10 -4.86 3.04 10.84
C TYR A 10 -5.42 1.62 11.03
N ASP A 11 -6.73 1.50 11.22
CA ASP A 11 -7.45 0.23 11.41
C ASP A 11 -7.39 -0.69 10.18
N ASP A 12 -7.03 -0.16 9.01
CA ASP A 12 -6.96 -0.91 7.74
C ASP A 12 -5.56 -1.44 7.41
N SER A 13 -4.58 -1.29 8.30
CA SER A 13 -3.20 -1.76 8.07
C SER A 13 -3.12 -3.25 7.69
N GLY A 14 -3.90 -4.09 8.37
CA GLY A 14 -3.96 -5.53 8.07
C GLY A 14 -4.62 -5.84 6.72
N LYS A 15 -5.72 -5.15 6.38
CA LYS A 15 -6.41 -5.30 5.09
C LYS A 15 -5.53 -4.88 3.92
N TRP A 16 -4.81 -3.77 4.09
CA TRP A 16 -3.85 -3.26 3.13
C TRP A 16 -2.71 -4.25 2.87
N LEU A 17 -2.09 -4.76 3.94
CA LEU A 17 -0.99 -5.70 3.82
C LEU A 17 -1.46 -7.01 3.18
N TYR A 18 -2.66 -7.49 3.50
CA TYR A 18 -3.27 -8.65 2.84
C TYR A 18 -3.49 -8.43 1.34
N ALA A 19 -4.02 -7.27 0.96
CA ALA A 19 -4.36 -6.98 -0.43
C ALA A 19 -3.14 -6.70 -1.33
N THR A 20 -2.11 -6.05 -0.79
CA THR A 20 -0.99 -5.52 -1.60
C THR A 20 0.36 -6.15 -1.29
N GLY A 21 0.53 -6.70 -0.08
CA GLY A 21 1.83 -7.13 0.45
C GLY A 21 2.80 -5.99 0.78
N LEU A 22 2.41 -4.73 0.60
CA LEU A 22 3.32 -3.59 0.74
C LEU A 22 3.24 -2.96 2.15
N PRO A 23 4.37 -2.75 2.84
CA PRO A 23 4.44 -1.79 3.94
C PRO A 23 4.08 -0.38 3.47
N ALA A 24 3.20 0.34 4.19
CA ALA A 24 2.77 1.67 3.79
C ALA A 24 2.51 2.61 4.98
N LYS A 25 2.34 3.91 4.71
CA LYS A 25 1.88 4.90 5.69
C LYS A 25 0.90 5.86 5.02
N SER A 26 -0.23 6.08 5.68
CA SER A 26 -1.24 7.08 5.26
C SER A 26 -1.16 8.35 6.09
N GLY A 27 -1.64 9.47 5.53
CA GLY A 27 -1.83 10.74 6.23
C GLY A 27 -3.11 11.45 5.79
N VAL A 28 -3.75 12.16 6.73
CA VAL A 28 -5.05 12.83 6.54
C VAL A 28 -5.07 13.90 5.44
N GLY A 29 -3.91 14.35 4.96
CA GLY A 29 -3.80 15.17 3.74
C GLY A 29 -4.08 14.39 2.45
N GLY A 30 -4.45 13.11 2.54
CA GLY A 30 -4.71 12.22 1.41
C GLY A 30 -3.45 11.59 0.81
N GLY A 31 -2.32 11.66 1.51
CA GLY A 31 -1.06 11.07 1.08
C GLY A 31 -0.92 9.61 1.53
N ILE A 32 -0.47 8.74 0.65
CA ILE A 32 -0.01 7.38 0.99
C ILE A 32 1.37 7.16 0.39
N ILE A 33 2.31 6.70 1.22
CA ILE A 33 3.60 6.15 0.78
C ILE A 33 3.61 4.64 1.02
N ALA A 34 4.07 3.87 0.04
CA ALA A 34 4.22 2.42 0.12
C ALA A 34 5.58 1.98 -0.41
N VAL A 35 6.07 0.83 0.05
CA VAL A 35 7.38 0.30 -0.31
C VAL A 35 7.26 -1.14 -0.76
N SER A 36 7.78 -1.46 -1.95
CA SER A 36 8.13 -2.82 -2.36
C SER A 36 9.58 -3.08 -1.97
N PRO A 37 9.87 -3.89 -0.92
CA PRO A 37 11.22 -4.05 -0.39
C PRO A 37 12.22 -4.51 -1.46
N GLY A 38 13.29 -3.74 -1.64
CA GLY A 38 14.34 -4.04 -2.62
C GLY A 38 13.95 -3.80 -4.09
N ARG A 39 12.76 -3.27 -4.39
CA ARG A 39 12.31 -2.95 -5.75
C ARG A 39 12.06 -1.47 -5.95
N PHE A 40 11.07 -0.90 -5.25
CA PHE A 40 10.71 0.52 -5.42
C PHE A 40 9.97 1.09 -4.21
N GLY A 41 9.94 2.42 -4.13
CA GLY A 41 9.01 3.18 -3.29
C GLY A 41 8.04 3.97 -4.15
N ILE A 42 6.81 4.14 -3.67
CA ILE A 42 5.76 4.91 -4.36
C ILE A 42 5.05 5.84 -3.37
N ALA A 43 4.76 7.07 -3.80
CA ALA A 43 3.97 8.02 -3.04
C ALA A 43 2.86 8.60 -3.93
N VAL A 44 1.64 8.66 -3.41
CA VAL A 44 0.46 9.20 -4.11
C VAL A 44 -0.27 10.15 -3.19
N ILE A 45 -0.75 11.27 -3.74
CA ILE A 45 -1.59 12.23 -3.02
C ILE A 45 -2.97 12.33 -3.68
N SER A 46 -4.02 12.17 -2.89
CA SER A 46 -5.39 12.42 -3.31
C SER A 46 -6.29 12.73 -2.10
N PRO A 47 -6.83 13.95 -1.96
CA PRO A 47 -7.52 14.37 -0.75
C PRO A 47 -8.72 13.52 -0.26
N PRO A 48 -9.59 12.95 -1.13
CA PRO A 48 -10.75 12.20 -0.66
C PRO A 48 -10.38 10.94 0.13
N LEU A 49 -10.89 10.84 1.35
CA LEU A 49 -10.61 9.76 2.30
C LEU A 49 -11.79 8.80 2.42
N ASP A 50 -11.51 7.55 2.77
CA ASP A 50 -12.48 6.57 3.24
C ASP A 50 -12.80 6.78 4.74
N PRO A 51 -13.75 6.02 5.32
CA PRO A 51 -14.09 6.14 6.74
C PRO A 51 -12.93 5.86 7.72
N ALA A 52 -11.89 5.13 7.31
CA ALA A 52 -10.71 4.87 8.13
C ALA A 52 -9.65 5.99 8.04
N GLY A 53 -9.89 7.01 7.22
CA GLY A 53 -8.98 8.15 7.03
C GLY A 53 -7.90 7.91 5.98
N ASN A 54 -8.02 6.88 5.14
CA ASN A 54 -7.08 6.57 4.07
C ASN A 54 -7.59 7.11 2.73
N SER A 55 -6.69 7.63 1.88
CA SER A 55 -7.08 8.13 0.56
C SER A 55 -7.56 7.00 -0.35
N VAL A 56 -8.82 7.08 -0.81
CA VAL A 56 -9.44 6.05 -1.67
C VAL A 56 -8.67 5.88 -2.98
N ARG A 57 -8.35 7.00 -3.62
CA ARG A 57 -7.66 6.99 -4.93
C ARG A 57 -6.19 6.64 -4.80
N ALA A 58 -5.52 7.05 -3.72
CA ALA A 58 -4.12 6.67 -3.51
C ALA A 58 -3.98 5.16 -3.26
N GLN A 59 -4.87 4.57 -2.46
CA GLN A 59 -4.90 3.12 -2.25
C GLN A 59 -5.04 2.38 -3.58
N LYS A 60 -6.03 2.77 -4.40
CA LYS A 60 -6.26 2.15 -5.71
C LYS A 60 -5.06 2.30 -6.64
N ALA A 61 -4.53 3.51 -6.78
CA ALA A 61 -3.40 3.77 -7.68
C ALA A 61 -2.16 2.96 -7.31
N ILE A 62 -1.83 2.89 -6.00
CA ILE A 62 -0.68 2.11 -5.53
C ILE A 62 -0.90 0.62 -5.76
N ALA A 63 -2.10 0.09 -5.50
CA ALA A 63 -2.42 -1.32 -5.74
C ALA A 63 -2.30 -1.68 -7.23
N ASP A 64 -2.89 -0.87 -8.12
CA ASP A 64 -2.83 -1.07 -9.57
C ASP A 64 -1.37 -1.05 -10.08
N ILE A 65 -0.57 -0.07 -9.65
CA ILE A 65 0.84 0.06 -10.04
C ILE A 65 1.67 -1.08 -9.47
N SER A 66 1.45 -1.46 -8.21
CA SER A 66 2.11 -2.62 -7.60
C SER A 66 1.86 -3.88 -8.41
N ASN A 67 0.61 -4.17 -8.77
CA ASN A 67 0.25 -5.34 -9.56
C ASN A 67 0.89 -5.32 -10.95
N ALA A 68 0.89 -4.17 -11.62
CA ALA A 68 1.52 -4.03 -12.94
C ALA A 68 3.05 -4.25 -12.92
N LEU A 69 3.69 -4.01 -11.78
CA LEU A 69 5.15 -4.13 -11.60
C LEU A 69 5.57 -5.38 -10.82
N GLY A 70 4.63 -6.25 -10.43
CA GLY A 70 4.90 -7.38 -9.52
C GLY A 70 5.46 -6.92 -8.17
N GLY A 71 4.95 -5.83 -7.60
CA GLY A 71 5.50 -5.20 -6.39
C GLY A 71 5.29 -6.00 -5.10
N ASN A 72 4.39 -6.98 -5.09
CA ASN A 72 4.04 -7.75 -3.89
C ASN A 72 5.16 -8.77 -3.57
N PRO A 73 5.87 -8.64 -2.43
CA PRO A 73 6.96 -9.55 -2.07
C PRO A 73 6.49 -10.96 -1.69
N TYR A 74 5.19 -11.16 -1.49
CA TYR A 74 4.57 -12.44 -1.13
C TYR A 74 3.85 -13.10 -2.32
N GLU A 75 3.91 -12.50 -3.50
CA GLU A 75 3.32 -13.09 -4.70
C GLU A 75 4.00 -14.42 -5.05
N VAL A 76 3.21 -15.49 -5.09
CA VAL A 76 3.71 -16.82 -5.46
C VAL A 76 3.66 -16.93 -6.98
N ILE A 77 4.82 -16.97 -7.61
CA ILE A 77 4.94 -17.31 -9.03
C ILE A 77 5.19 -18.82 -9.11
N PRO A 78 4.22 -19.63 -9.59
CA PRO A 78 4.43 -21.06 -9.74
C PRO A 78 5.60 -21.30 -10.69
N ARG A 79 6.57 -22.13 -10.28
CA ARG A 79 7.57 -22.65 -11.21
C ARG A 79 6.87 -23.64 -12.13
N GLN A 80 6.92 -23.37 -13.44
CA GLN A 80 6.58 -24.34 -14.47
C GLN A 80 7.60 -25.49 -14.49
#